data_AF-A0A378QX44-F1
#
_entry.id   AF-A0A378QX44-F1
#
_cell.length_a   1.000
_cell.length_b   1.000
_cell.length_c   1.000
_cell.angle_alpha   90.00
_cell.angle_beta   90.00
_cell.angle_gamma   90.00
#
_symmetry.space_group_name_H-M   'P 1'
#
loop_
_entity.id
_entity.type
_entity.pdbx_description
1 polymer ?
#
loop_
_entity_poly.entity_id
_entity_poly.type
_entity_poly.pdbx_seq_one_letter_code
_entity_poly.pdbx_strand_id
1 'polypeptide(L)' 'MCANFQPISATQAPLFTNQQLSFAVKQDIYSGYKAPLLFANLLSNTRGDPAEWHSAMFGMVPKWA' A
#
# COMPACT_ATOMS: atom_id res chain seq x y z
N MET A 1 1.49 18.80 9.31
CA MET A 1 0.78 17.54 9.60
C MET A 1 -0.07 17.20 8.39
N CYS A 2 0.16 16.07 7.74
CA CYS A 2 -0.60 15.65 6.55
C CYS A 2 -1.71 14.71 7.00
N ALA A 3 -2.98 15.08 6.77
CA ALA A 3 -4.15 14.31 7.20
C ALA A 3 -4.95 13.71 6.04
N ASN A 4 -4.59 14.06 4.81
CA ASN A 4 -5.12 13.46 3.60
C ASN A 4 -4.08 13.45 2.47
N PHE A 5 -4.24 12.55 1.51
CA PHE A 5 -3.37 12.48 0.34
C PHE A 5 -4.05 11.77 -0.83
N GLN A 6 -3.62 12.14 -2.04
CA GLN A 6 -3.93 11.37 -3.25
C GLN A 6 -2.99 10.16 -3.32
N PRO A 7 -3.52 8.93 -3.37
CA PRO A 7 -2.67 7.75 -3.47
C PRO A 7 -2.16 7.53 -4.88
N ILE A 8 -1.20 6.62 -4.99
CA ILE A 8 -0.62 6.17 -6.25
C ILE A 8 -1.69 5.61 -7.21
N SER A 9 -1.56 5.92 -8.50
CA SER A 9 -2.43 5.37 -9.54
C SER A 9 -2.01 3.97 -9.99
N ALA A 10 -2.91 3.25 -10.64
CA ALA A 10 -2.60 1.97 -11.30
C ALA A 10 -1.49 2.09 -12.37
N THR A 11 -1.33 3.26 -13.00
CA THR A 11 -0.28 3.53 -13.98
C THR A 11 1.07 3.85 -13.34
N GLN A 12 1.08 4.30 -12.09
CA GLN A 12 2.30 4.60 -11.33
C GLN A 12 2.80 3.38 -10.54
N ALA A 13 1.91 2.46 -10.12
CA ALA A 13 2.28 1.27 -9.36
C ALA A 13 3.41 0.42 -9.98
N PRO A 14 3.48 0.22 -11.32
CA PRO A 14 4.56 -0.52 -11.97
C PRO A 14 5.96 0.11 -11.81
N LEU A 15 6.05 1.36 -11.37
CA LEU A 15 7.34 2.02 -11.12
C LEU A 15 8.03 1.52 -9.85
N PHE A 16 7.31 0.81 -8.97
CA PHE A 16 7.80 0.39 -7.65
C PHE A 16 7.93 -1.13 -7.50
N THR A 17 7.17 -1.90 -8.29
CA THR A 17 7.12 -3.36 -8.27
C THR A 17 6.47 -3.84 -9.58
N ASN A 18 6.73 -5.08 -10.01
CA ASN A 18 6.00 -5.66 -11.14
C ASN A 18 4.61 -6.21 -10.72
N GLN A 19 4.27 -6.15 -9.43
CA GLN A 19 2.92 -6.47 -8.97
C GLN A 19 1.91 -5.37 -9.32
N GLN A 20 0.75 -5.79 -9.84
CA GLN A 20 -0.38 -4.88 -10.06
C GLN A 20 -1.16 -4.66 -8.77
N LEU A 21 -1.74 -3.46 -8.62
CA LEU A 21 -2.74 -3.19 -7.58
C LEU A 21 -3.99 -4.04 -7.86
N SER A 22 -4.28 -4.99 -6.97
CA SER A 22 -5.40 -5.93 -7.08
C SER A 22 -6.68 -5.46 -6.40
N PHE A 23 -6.70 -4.23 -5.87
CA PHE A 23 -7.82 -3.67 -5.12
C PHE A 23 -8.11 -2.22 -5.51
N ALA A 24 -9.36 -1.80 -5.32
CA ALA A 24 -9.78 -0.43 -5.59
C ALA A 24 -9.16 0.54 -4.58
N VAL A 25 -8.66 1.66 -5.10
CA VAL A 25 -8.04 2.73 -4.32
C VAL A 25 -8.86 4.02 -4.52
N LYS A 26 -9.19 4.71 -3.42
CA LYS A 26 -9.91 5.98 -3.46
C LYS A 26 -9.02 7.08 -4.03
N GLN A 27 -9.58 8.09 -4.70
CA GLN A 27 -8.79 9.21 -5.24
C GLN A 27 -8.20 10.13 -4.17
N ASP A 28 -8.80 10.14 -2.97
CA ASP A 28 -8.32 10.91 -1.83
C ASP A 28 -8.51 10.05 -0.57
N ILE A 29 -7.47 9.96 0.25
CA ILE A 29 -7.41 9.12 1.44
C ILE A 29 -7.34 10.00 2.66
N TYR A 30 -8.31 9.83 3.56
CA TYR A 30 -8.37 10.50 4.86
C TYR A 30 -7.99 9.52 5.98
N SER A 31 -7.69 10.05 7.16
CA SER A 31 -7.47 9.22 8.35
C SER A 31 -8.61 8.21 8.57
N GLY A 32 -8.26 6.96 8.86
CA GLY A 32 -9.20 5.85 9.02
C GLY A 32 -9.69 5.22 7.70
N TYR A 33 -9.20 5.64 6.53
CA TYR A 33 -9.48 4.97 5.26
C TYR A 33 -8.43 3.90 4.98
N LYS A 34 -8.77 2.92 4.12
CA LYS A 34 -7.78 1.98 3.59
C LYS A 34 -6.93 2.65 2.50
N ALA A 35 -5.63 2.41 2.55
CA ALA A 35 -4.63 2.90 1.61
C ALA A 35 -3.77 1.77 1.04
N PRO A 36 -3.26 1.91 -0.19
CA PRO A 36 -2.25 1.02 -0.73
C PRO A 36 -0.93 1.25 0.00
N LEU A 37 -0.36 0.19 0.56
CA LEU A 37 0.99 0.18 1.13
C LEU A 37 1.80 -0.91 0.44
N LEU A 38 3.06 -0.60 0.14
CA LEU A 38 4.01 -1.55 -0.46
C LEU A 38 4.87 -2.13 0.65
N PHE A 39 4.79 -3.45 0.84
CA PHE A 39 5.57 -4.17 1.82
C PHE A 39 6.71 -4.93 1.15
N ALA A 40 7.89 -4.93 1.76
CA ALA A 40 8.99 -5.78 1.31
C ALA A 40 8.65 -7.25 1.58
N ASN A 41 8.78 -8.09 0.56
CA ASN A 41 8.60 -9.53 0.69
C ASN A 41 9.90 -10.19 1.19
N LEU A 42 10.15 -10.05 2.49
CA LEU A 42 11.40 -10.49 3.14
C LEU A 42 11.57 -12.01 3.26
N LEU A 43 10.50 -12.78 3.01
CA LEU A 43 10.49 -14.24 3.10
C LEU A 43 10.59 -14.95 1.74
N SER A 44 10.54 -14.20 0.64
CA SER A 44 10.67 -14.75 -0.71
C SER A 44 12.12 -15.18 -0.97
N ASN A 45 12.40 -16.46 -0.73
CA ASN A 45 13.59 -17.17 -1.18
C ASN A 45 13.55 -17.52 -2.69
N THR A 46 12.45 -17.20 -3.36
CA THR A 46 12.34 -17.21 -4.82
C THR A 46 12.78 -15.86 -5.39
N ARG A 47 13.39 -15.90 -6.58
CA ARG A 47 13.82 -14.75 -7.40
C ARG A 47 12.62 -13.97 -7.98
N GLY A 48 11.57 -13.79 -7.17
CA GLY A 48 10.33 -13.09 -7.52
C GLY A 48 10.39 -11.61 -7.15
N ASP A 49 9.23 -10.96 -7.18
CA ASP A 49 9.13 -9.52 -6.90
C ASP A 49 9.45 -9.22 -5.43
N PRO A 50 10.39 -8.29 -5.14
CA PRO A 50 10.83 -7.99 -3.78
C PRO A 50 9.78 -7.29 -2.92
N ALA A 51 8.61 -6.93 -3.48
CA ALA A 51 7.59 -6.19 -2.78
C ALA A 51 6.16 -6.58 -3.21
N GLU A 52 5.22 -6.36 -2.29
CA GLU A 52 3.82 -6.71 -2.46
C GLU A 52 2.87 -5.61 -1.97
N TRP A 53 1.78 -5.40 -2.72
CA TRP A 53 0.77 -4.40 -2.39
C TRP A 53 -0.23 -4.94 -1.37
N HIS A 54 -0.46 -4.16 -0.32
CA HIS A 54 -1.45 -4.43 0.71
C HIS A 54 -2.42 -3.27 0.88
N SER A 55 -3.67 -3.58 1.22
CA SER A 55 -4.68 -2.60 1.59
C SER A 55 -4.78 -2.50 3.12
N ALA A 56 -4.27 -1.42 3.70
CA ALA A 56 -4.16 -1.25 5.15
C ALA A 56 -4.74 0.09 5.62
N MET A 57 -5.07 0.18 6.92
CA MET A 57 -5.67 1.38 7.51
C MET A 57 -4.67 2.55 7.57
N PHE A 58 -5.07 3.74 7.11
CA PHE A 58 -4.34 4.99 7.35
C PHE A 58 -4.63 5.48 8.77
N GLY A 59 -3.88 4.94 9.73
CA GLY A 59 -4.06 5.15 11.15
C GLY A 59 -3.70 3.88 11.88
N MET A 60 -2.46 3.77 12.35
CA MET A 60 -1.97 2.59 13.05
C MET A 60 -2.65 2.47 14.42
N VAL A 61 -3.31 1.34 14.66
CA VAL A 61 -3.84 1.00 15.98
C VAL A 61 -2.76 0.21 16.73
N PRO A 62 -2.33 0.68 17.92
CA PRO A 62 -1.38 -0.07 18.73
C PRO A 62 -1.95 -1.43 19.11
N LYS A 63 -1.13 -2.49 19.13
CA LYS A 63 -1.58 -3.84 19.49
C LYS A 63 -2.05 -3.99 20.95
N TRP A 64 -1.75 -3.00 21.79
CA TRP A 64 -2.12 -2.94 23.20
C TRP A 64 -3.36 -2.06 23.45
N ALA A 65 -3.96 -1.50 22.40
CA ALA A 65 -5.21 -0.74 22.48
C ALA A 65 -6.43 -1.67 22.64
#